data_AF-A0A1D2I702-F1
#
_entry.id   AF-A0A1D2I702-F1
#
_cell.length_a   1.000
_cell.length_b   1.000
_cell.length_c   1.000
_cell.angle_alpha   90.00
_cell.angle_beta   90.00
_cell.angle_gamma   90.00
#
_symmetry.space_group_name_H-M   'P 1'
#
loop_
_entity.id
_entity.type
_entity.pdbx_description
1 polymer ?
#
loop_
_entity_poly.entity_id
_entity_poly.type
_entity_poly.pdbx_seq_one_letter_code
_entity_poly.pdbx_strand_id
1 'polypeptide(L)'
;MTVVDGEAGPLRGDKPDLLLAEGELGSSAAESTLEAWRSASGGPPPVWAPVPKGLERVLEPVAMVWGRLDRLTTRRYVTKVVRARLGEISGACGPGVDAERILRERLKRRLAEQGPVPVTDPVGWLVGRALPRRALCPDGRCDDGRRMDTQADCAACQMLVLDGRALRSRAFAKAATAQAGGRVDRSMFEAELNACWQREASAAAVRREEALRERQARERVWAEQRAQRAAQEAAQRALACTVCGTPETAGLCGRCRDERRVEELVAEAVDLAVATWGMSGDTDRLDAARRTEQDMRGAVDQAVTDLLAAGGGVFAESVALAARLAAELHLGALQRRAVNHFAHQPPSQTEYEKVFATEMRRSHLNDSLDEAREAAEEAAHTARFNTAHALLNDRLRTLRAARPTTEADAEPDGYAQAAAQVRSLIRPAPPERAMSVRRPPALPGSPASDSETLAGVGA
;
A
#
# COMPACT_ATOMS: atom_id res chain seq x y z
N MET A 1 -56.44 12.00 -42.15
CA MET A 1 -55.63 11.80 -43.37
C MET A 1 -55.08 13.16 -43.78
N THR A 2 -53.81 13.32 -44.12
CA THR A 2 -52.70 12.36 -44.18
C THR A 2 -51.58 12.76 -43.21
N VAL A 3 -50.89 11.76 -42.65
CA VAL A 3 -49.55 11.96 -42.04
C VAL A 3 -48.53 11.81 -43.17
N VAL A 4 -47.46 12.61 -43.14
CA VAL A 4 -46.32 12.48 -44.03
C VAL A 4 -45.08 12.39 -43.15
N ASP A 5 -44.49 11.19 -43.07
CA ASP A 5 -43.33 10.93 -42.24
C ASP A 5 -42.08 11.61 -42.81
N GLY A 6 -41.38 12.36 -41.97
CA GLY A 6 -40.08 12.95 -42.27
C GLY A 6 -38.96 12.14 -41.63
N GLU A 7 -38.37 11.20 -42.36
CA GLU A 7 -37.25 10.39 -41.85
C GLU A 7 -36.03 11.26 -41.53
N ALA A 8 -35.83 11.53 -40.23
CA ALA A 8 -34.60 12.13 -39.71
C ALA A 8 -33.48 11.07 -39.65
N GLY A 9 -32.92 10.72 -40.81
CA GLY A 9 -31.81 9.76 -40.93
C GLY A 9 -30.61 10.13 -40.04
N PRO A 10 -29.93 9.15 -39.42
CA PRO A 10 -28.93 9.41 -38.38
C PRO A 10 -27.72 10.20 -38.89
N LEU A 11 -27.26 11.15 -38.08
CA LEU A 11 -26.09 11.98 -38.40
C LEU A 11 -24.83 11.12 -38.47
N ARG A 12 -24.03 11.34 -39.51
CA ARG A 12 -22.95 10.46 -39.98
C ARG A 12 -21.77 10.37 -38.99
N GLY A 13 -21.94 9.57 -37.95
CA GLY A 13 -20.98 9.34 -36.87
C GLY A 13 -21.53 8.36 -35.83
N ASP A 14 -22.82 8.44 -35.54
CA ASP A 14 -23.50 7.43 -34.74
C ASP A 14 -23.84 6.21 -35.61
N LYS A 15 -23.25 5.07 -35.25
CA LYS A 15 -23.91 3.79 -35.50
C LYS A 15 -25.03 3.65 -34.46
N PRO A 16 -26.17 3.03 -34.78
CA PRO A 16 -27.13 2.64 -33.76
C PRO A 16 -26.46 1.70 -32.74
N ASP A 17 -27.00 1.63 -31.52
CA ASP A 17 -26.52 0.74 -30.45
C ASP A 17 -26.77 -0.73 -30.78
N LEU A 18 -25.98 -1.24 -31.72
CA LEU A 18 -25.62 -2.65 -31.76
C LEU A 18 -24.76 -2.91 -30.52
N LEU A 19 -25.42 -3.35 -29.45
CA LEU A 19 -24.80 -4.20 -28.44
C LEU A 19 -24.21 -5.40 -29.18
N LEU A 20 -22.90 -5.32 -29.49
CA LEU A 20 -22.25 -6.26 -30.39
C LEU A 20 -22.23 -7.65 -29.78
N ALA A 21 -23.05 -8.56 -30.31
CA ALA A 21 -22.91 -9.99 -30.05
C ALA A 21 -21.50 -10.43 -30.50
N GLU A 22 -20.67 -10.83 -29.54
CA GLU A 22 -19.23 -10.99 -29.76
C GLU A 22 -18.87 -12.35 -30.37
N GLY A 23 -17.86 -12.36 -31.26
CA GLY A 23 -17.33 -13.57 -31.89
C GLY A 23 -17.66 -13.67 -33.38
N GLU A 24 -18.88 -14.08 -33.71
CA GLU A 24 -19.22 -14.64 -35.04
C GLU A 24 -19.26 -13.59 -36.17
N LEU A 25 -19.86 -12.43 -35.92
CA LEU A 25 -19.96 -11.32 -36.89
C LEU A 25 -18.59 -10.85 -37.41
N GLY A 26 -17.56 -10.91 -36.57
CA GLY A 26 -16.19 -10.53 -36.93
C GLY A 26 -15.50 -11.56 -37.84
N SER A 27 -15.82 -12.85 -37.68
CA SER A 27 -15.30 -13.92 -38.55
C SER A 27 -15.98 -13.86 -39.91
N SER A 28 -17.32 -13.82 -39.93
CA SER A 28 -18.12 -13.73 -41.17
C SER A 28 -17.73 -12.52 -42.05
N ALA A 29 -17.50 -11.34 -41.45
CA ALA A 29 -17.06 -10.16 -42.19
C ALA A 29 -15.64 -10.29 -42.78
N ALA A 30 -14.71 -10.94 -42.07
CA ALA A 30 -13.35 -11.19 -42.55
C ALA A 30 -13.32 -12.27 -43.65
N GLU A 31 -14.10 -13.33 -43.50
CA GLU A 31 -14.26 -14.41 -44.48
C GLU A 31 -14.92 -13.92 -45.78
N SER A 32 -16.00 -13.13 -45.66
CA SER A 32 -16.65 -12.44 -46.78
C SER A 32 -15.70 -11.49 -47.51
N THR A 33 -14.85 -10.76 -46.76
CA THR A 33 -13.79 -9.93 -47.34
C THR A 33 -12.77 -10.76 -48.14
N LEU A 34 -12.34 -11.91 -47.62
CA LEU A 34 -11.43 -12.83 -48.32
C LEU A 34 -12.07 -13.51 -49.55
N GLU A 35 -13.38 -13.72 -49.55
CA GLU A 35 -14.13 -14.26 -50.69
C GLU A 35 -14.29 -13.23 -51.80
N ALA A 36 -14.63 -11.99 -51.43
CA ALA A 36 -14.65 -10.85 -52.36
C ALA A 36 -13.26 -10.63 -52.99
N TRP A 37 -12.18 -10.73 -52.21
CA TRP A 37 -10.82 -10.63 -52.74
C TRP A 37 -10.44 -11.81 -53.65
N ARG A 38 -10.83 -13.05 -53.32
CA ARG A 38 -10.58 -14.21 -54.20
C ARG A 38 -11.29 -14.06 -55.54
N SER A 39 -12.55 -13.61 -55.52
CA SER A 39 -13.32 -13.27 -56.70
C SER A 39 -12.67 -12.15 -57.53
N ALA A 40 -12.22 -11.07 -56.88
CA ALA A 40 -11.61 -9.92 -57.53
C ALA A 40 -10.16 -10.15 -58.03
N SER A 41 -9.45 -11.15 -57.49
CA SER A 41 -8.03 -11.42 -57.83
C SER A 41 -7.84 -12.44 -58.95
N GLY A 42 -8.92 -13.08 -59.45
CA GLY A 42 -8.84 -14.09 -60.50
C GLY A 42 -8.25 -15.45 -60.08
N GLY A 43 -8.09 -15.70 -58.77
CA GLY A 43 -7.56 -16.95 -58.23
C GLY A 43 -6.59 -16.77 -57.04
N PRO A 44 -5.98 -17.86 -56.55
CA PRO A 44 -4.90 -17.79 -55.57
C PRO A 44 -3.64 -17.15 -56.18
N PRO A 45 -2.78 -16.49 -55.38
CA PRO A 45 -1.62 -15.78 -55.91
C PRO A 45 -0.58 -16.73 -56.54
N PRO A 46 0.15 -16.29 -57.59
CA PRO A 46 1.11 -17.12 -58.34
C PRO A 46 2.35 -17.53 -57.52
N VAL A 47 2.50 -16.99 -56.32
CA VAL A 47 3.47 -17.44 -55.31
C VAL A 47 2.68 -17.69 -54.02
N TRP A 48 2.79 -18.90 -53.47
CA TRP A 48 2.27 -19.22 -52.14
C TRP A 48 3.44 -19.33 -51.15
N ALA A 49 3.74 -18.22 -50.46
CA ALA A 49 4.75 -18.23 -49.41
C ALA A 49 4.34 -19.17 -48.25
N PRO A 50 5.15 -20.18 -47.88
CA PRO A 50 4.87 -20.97 -46.68
C PRO A 50 4.89 -20.08 -45.45
N VAL A 51 3.99 -20.34 -44.51
CA VAL A 51 3.92 -19.64 -43.22
C VAL A 51 5.07 -20.11 -42.32
N PRO A 52 5.73 -19.23 -41.53
CA PRO A 52 6.81 -19.65 -40.66
C PRO A 52 6.32 -20.55 -39.52
N LYS A 53 7.08 -21.60 -39.19
CA LYS A 53 6.76 -22.51 -38.07
C LYS A 53 6.56 -21.76 -36.76
N GLY A 54 5.46 -22.06 -36.07
CA GLY A 54 5.04 -21.42 -34.83
C GLY A 54 4.42 -20.03 -35.04
N LEU A 55 3.77 -19.80 -36.20
CA LEU A 55 2.99 -18.59 -36.50
C LEU A 55 1.74 -18.89 -37.36
N GLU A 56 1.47 -20.16 -37.66
CA GLU A 56 0.38 -20.62 -38.52
C GLU A 56 -0.99 -20.13 -38.02
N ARG A 57 -1.26 -20.26 -36.72
CA ARG A 57 -2.49 -19.76 -36.08
C ARG A 57 -2.58 -18.23 -36.07
N VAL A 58 -1.46 -17.54 -35.92
CA VAL A 58 -1.43 -16.06 -35.87
C VAL A 58 -1.71 -15.45 -37.24
N LEU A 59 -1.13 -16.03 -38.29
CA LEU A 59 -1.17 -15.49 -39.66
C LEU A 59 -2.30 -16.06 -40.53
N GLU A 60 -3.01 -17.10 -40.07
CA GLU A 60 -4.24 -17.66 -40.67
C GLU A 60 -5.17 -16.60 -41.29
N PRO A 61 -5.61 -15.53 -40.57
CA PRO A 61 -6.56 -14.56 -41.13
C PRO A 61 -6.02 -13.77 -42.31
N VAL A 62 -4.69 -13.65 -42.42
CA VAL A 62 -4.00 -12.85 -43.43
C VAL A 62 -3.15 -13.70 -44.36
N ALA A 63 -3.41 -15.01 -44.45
CA ALA A 63 -2.67 -15.95 -45.28
C ALA A 63 -2.60 -15.52 -46.76
N MET A 64 -3.68 -14.96 -47.31
CA MET A 64 -3.72 -14.40 -48.68
C MET A 64 -2.82 -13.17 -48.87
N VAL A 65 -2.60 -12.38 -47.81
CA VAL A 65 -1.65 -11.24 -47.81
C VAL A 65 -0.21 -11.75 -47.64
N TRP A 66 -0.01 -12.74 -46.77
CA TRP A 66 1.28 -13.38 -46.53
C TRP A 66 1.82 -14.11 -47.78
N GLY A 67 0.96 -14.86 -48.48
CA GLY A 67 1.32 -15.63 -49.68
C GLY A 67 1.99 -14.77 -50.74
N ARG A 68 1.47 -13.54 -50.94
CA ARG A 68 1.95 -12.52 -51.89
C ARG A 68 3.29 -11.88 -51.55
N LEU A 69 3.95 -12.24 -50.43
CA LEU A 69 5.31 -11.80 -50.13
C LEU A 69 6.31 -12.56 -50.99
N ASP A 70 6.89 -11.93 -52.02
CA ASP A 70 7.84 -12.54 -52.96
C ASP A 70 9.19 -12.90 -52.31
N ARG A 71 9.84 -11.94 -51.64
CA ARG A 71 11.23 -12.02 -51.20
C ARG A 71 11.41 -12.66 -49.84
N LEU A 72 12.39 -13.56 -49.72
CA LEU A 72 12.77 -14.20 -48.47
C LEU A 72 13.21 -13.20 -47.38
N THR A 73 13.88 -12.11 -47.77
CA THR A 73 14.28 -11.02 -46.86
C THR A 73 13.05 -10.32 -46.25
N THR A 74 12.07 -9.98 -47.08
CA THR A 74 10.78 -9.42 -46.67
C THR A 74 10.03 -10.36 -45.72
N ARG A 75 9.92 -11.65 -46.07
CA ARG A 75 9.30 -12.67 -45.20
C ARG A 75 9.99 -12.73 -43.83
N ARG A 76 11.33 -12.75 -43.78
CA ARG A 76 12.11 -12.73 -42.53
C ARG A 76 11.87 -11.45 -41.72
N TYR A 77 11.79 -10.29 -42.37
CA TYR A 77 11.51 -9.01 -41.72
C TYR A 77 10.12 -9.00 -41.07
N VAL A 78 9.05 -9.35 -41.82
CA VAL A 78 7.69 -9.39 -41.25
C VAL A 78 7.58 -10.45 -40.14
N THR A 79 8.24 -11.62 -40.28
CA THR A 79 8.35 -12.62 -39.20
C THR A 79 8.93 -12.03 -37.91
N LYS A 80 9.98 -11.21 -38.02
CA LYS A 80 10.59 -10.52 -36.86
C LYS A 80 9.62 -9.52 -36.25
N VAL A 81 8.86 -8.77 -37.05
CA VAL A 81 7.84 -7.82 -36.56
C VAL A 81 6.70 -8.57 -35.84
N VAL A 82 6.18 -9.66 -36.39
CA VAL A 82 5.14 -10.50 -35.74
C VAL A 82 5.62 -10.98 -34.37
N ARG A 83 6.82 -11.58 -34.30
CA ARG A 83 7.39 -12.06 -33.02
C ARG A 83 7.65 -10.94 -32.01
N ALA A 84 8.05 -9.75 -32.47
CA ALA A 84 8.17 -8.57 -31.60
C ALA A 84 6.81 -8.15 -31.02
N ARG A 85 5.74 -8.11 -31.83
CA ARG A 85 4.39 -7.78 -31.33
C ARG A 85 3.83 -8.82 -30.37
N LEU A 86 4.13 -10.11 -30.54
CA LEU A 86 3.79 -11.13 -29.54
C LEU A 86 4.49 -10.86 -28.20
N GLY A 87 5.79 -10.57 -28.22
CA GLY A 87 6.56 -10.20 -27.03
C GLY A 87 6.05 -8.92 -26.34
N GLU A 88 5.63 -7.91 -27.10
CA GLU A 88 4.99 -6.70 -26.58
C GLU A 88 3.66 -7.00 -25.86
N ILE A 89 2.83 -7.90 -26.40
CA ILE A 89 1.56 -8.30 -25.78
C ILE A 89 1.81 -9.05 -24.47
N SER A 90 2.69 -10.06 -24.47
CA SER A 90 3.07 -10.79 -23.26
C SER A 90 3.72 -9.89 -22.20
N GLY A 91 4.54 -8.92 -22.62
CA GLY A 91 5.16 -7.94 -21.71
C GLY A 91 4.16 -6.96 -21.10
N ALA A 92 3.11 -6.56 -21.83
CA ALA A 92 2.08 -5.66 -21.33
C ALA A 92 1.05 -6.36 -20.41
N CYS A 93 0.71 -7.61 -20.72
CA CYS A 93 -0.40 -8.34 -20.10
C CYS A 93 0.02 -9.46 -19.13
N GLY A 94 1.29 -9.86 -19.12
CA GLY A 94 1.82 -10.93 -18.28
C GLY A 94 1.80 -12.32 -18.95
N PRO A 95 2.42 -13.33 -18.31
CA PRO A 95 2.68 -14.63 -18.92
C PRO A 95 1.44 -15.53 -19.09
N GLY A 96 0.36 -15.27 -18.35
CA GLY A 96 -0.88 -16.06 -18.42
C GLY A 96 -1.82 -15.70 -19.58
N VAL A 97 -1.39 -14.87 -20.52
CA VAL A 97 -2.24 -14.29 -21.57
C VAL A 97 -1.83 -14.75 -22.96
N ASP A 98 -2.78 -15.33 -23.69
CA ASP A 98 -2.61 -15.85 -25.06
C ASP A 98 -2.39 -14.71 -26.08
N ALA A 99 -1.12 -14.34 -26.25
CA ALA A 99 -0.68 -13.31 -27.19
C ALA A 99 -0.91 -13.69 -28.66
N GLU A 100 -0.90 -14.99 -29.00
CA GLU A 100 -1.14 -15.46 -30.38
C GLU A 100 -2.59 -15.20 -30.79
N ARG A 101 -3.55 -15.62 -29.96
CA ARG A 101 -4.98 -15.32 -30.17
C ARG A 101 -5.23 -13.82 -30.24
N ILE A 102 -4.65 -13.02 -29.35
CA ILE A 102 -4.83 -11.56 -29.36
C ILE A 102 -4.33 -10.94 -30.67
N LEU A 103 -3.14 -11.33 -31.14
CA LEU A 103 -2.62 -10.82 -32.41
C LEU A 103 -3.43 -11.33 -33.62
N ARG A 104 -3.95 -12.56 -33.57
CA ARG A 104 -4.86 -13.11 -34.58
C ARG A 104 -6.18 -12.34 -34.66
N GLU A 105 -6.83 -12.07 -33.54
CA GLU A 105 -8.09 -11.32 -33.51
C GLU A 105 -7.88 -9.83 -33.90
N ARG A 106 -6.70 -9.24 -33.60
CA ARG A 106 -6.30 -7.95 -34.20
C ARG A 106 -6.22 -8.02 -35.72
N LEU A 107 -5.59 -9.05 -36.27
CA LEU A 107 -5.42 -9.22 -37.71
C LEU A 107 -6.77 -9.43 -38.42
N LYS A 108 -7.70 -10.22 -37.86
CA LYS A 108 -9.10 -10.31 -38.34
C LYS A 108 -9.80 -8.96 -38.34
N ARG A 109 -9.76 -8.23 -37.21
CA ARG A 109 -10.38 -6.90 -37.07
C ARG A 109 -9.83 -5.93 -38.12
N ARG A 110 -8.51 -5.90 -38.32
CA ARG A 110 -7.84 -5.07 -39.34
C ARG A 110 -8.17 -5.45 -40.78
N LEU A 111 -8.47 -6.72 -41.05
CA LEU A 111 -8.92 -7.18 -42.36
C LEU A 111 -10.37 -6.77 -42.63
N ALA A 112 -11.26 -6.91 -41.65
CA ALA A 112 -12.63 -6.41 -41.73
C ALA A 112 -12.69 -4.87 -41.88
N GLU A 113 -11.77 -4.14 -41.23
CA GLU A 113 -11.58 -2.69 -41.44
C GLU A 113 -11.09 -2.31 -42.85
N GLN A 114 -10.39 -3.22 -43.55
CA GLN A 114 -9.88 -2.99 -44.91
C GLN A 114 -10.97 -3.20 -45.97
N GLY A 115 -11.94 -4.10 -45.71
CA GLY A 115 -13.08 -4.35 -46.59
C GLY A 115 -12.70 -4.91 -47.97
N PRO A 116 -13.62 -4.87 -48.96
CA PRO A 116 -13.48 -5.61 -50.22
C PRO A 116 -12.38 -5.08 -51.16
N VAL A 117 -11.64 -4.02 -50.80
CA VAL A 117 -10.54 -3.47 -51.62
C VAL A 117 -9.24 -4.23 -51.34
N PRO A 118 -8.67 -4.96 -52.33
CA PRO A 118 -7.46 -5.74 -52.14
C PRO A 118 -6.26 -4.89 -51.70
N VAL A 119 -5.41 -5.46 -50.84
CA VAL A 119 -4.19 -4.79 -50.37
C VAL A 119 -3.16 -4.67 -51.51
N THR A 120 -2.83 -3.44 -51.91
CA THR A 120 -1.84 -3.18 -52.97
C THR A 120 -0.41 -3.48 -52.52
N ASP A 121 -0.03 -3.03 -51.32
CA ASP A 121 1.26 -3.33 -50.68
C ASP A 121 1.07 -4.22 -49.44
N PRO A 122 1.33 -5.54 -49.55
CA PRO A 122 1.30 -6.46 -48.41
C PRO A 122 2.24 -6.10 -47.26
N VAL A 123 3.39 -5.48 -47.54
CA VAL A 123 4.44 -5.22 -46.55
C VAL A 123 4.07 -4.01 -45.69
N GLY A 124 3.79 -2.87 -46.33
CA GLY A 124 3.34 -1.66 -45.65
C GLY A 124 2.00 -1.85 -44.94
N TRP A 125 1.09 -2.67 -45.48
CA TRP A 125 -0.16 -3.01 -44.78
C TRP A 125 0.11 -3.85 -43.53
N LEU A 126 0.87 -4.95 -43.62
CA LEU A 126 1.16 -5.79 -42.45
C LEU A 126 1.94 -5.03 -41.37
N VAL A 127 3.04 -4.37 -41.76
CA VAL A 127 3.98 -3.74 -40.81
C VAL A 127 3.49 -2.37 -40.33
N GLY A 128 2.81 -1.60 -41.17
CA GLY A 128 2.36 -0.24 -40.88
C GLY A 128 0.92 -0.10 -40.37
N ARG A 129 0.02 -1.05 -40.71
CA ARG A 129 -1.42 -0.95 -40.39
C ARG A 129 -1.97 -2.11 -39.55
N ALA A 130 -1.58 -3.35 -39.85
CA ALA A 130 -2.25 -4.53 -39.30
C ALA A 130 -1.62 -5.05 -37.99
N LEU A 131 -0.29 -5.17 -37.93
CA LEU A 131 0.44 -5.64 -36.76
C LEU A 131 0.55 -4.60 -35.61
N PRO A 132 0.77 -3.29 -35.87
CA PRO A 132 0.86 -2.29 -34.81
C PRO A 132 -0.45 -2.10 -34.04
N ARG A 133 -0.34 -1.96 -32.72
CA ARG A 133 -1.38 -1.32 -31.91
C ARG A 133 -1.47 0.16 -32.30
N ARG A 134 -2.70 0.70 -32.42
CA ARG A 134 -2.92 2.16 -32.50
C ARG A 134 -2.72 2.79 -31.11
N ALA A 135 -1.71 3.64 -30.98
CA ALA A 135 -1.36 4.30 -29.71
C ALA A 135 -2.28 5.50 -29.39
N LEU A 136 -3.59 5.27 -29.41
CA LEU A 136 -4.63 6.27 -29.09
C LEU A 136 -5.06 6.24 -27.61
N CYS A 137 -4.77 5.14 -26.91
CA CYS A 137 -5.09 4.96 -25.50
C CYS A 137 -3.81 5.02 -24.65
N PRO A 138 -3.82 5.69 -23.47
CA PRO A 138 -2.70 5.64 -22.54
C PRO A 138 -2.57 4.29 -21.80
N ASP A 139 -3.62 3.45 -21.77
CA ASP A 139 -3.53 2.10 -21.19
C ASP A 139 -2.69 1.19 -22.09
N GLY A 140 -1.51 0.81 -21.60
CA GLY A 140 -0.59 -0.10 -22.27
C GLY A 140 -1.12 -1.51 -22.51
N ARG A 141 -2.27 -1.89 -21.94
CA ARG A 141 -3.00 -3.15 -22.20
C ARG A 141 -4.19 -3.00 -23.15
N CYS A 142 -4.49 -1.78 -23.60
CA CYS A 142 -5.51 -1.56 -24.62
C CYS A 142 -5.05 -2.09 -25.99
N ASP A 143 -6.01 -2.53 -26.81
CA ASP A 143 -5.88 -2.71 -28.25
C ASP A 143 -7.21 -2.33 -28.93
N ASP A 144 -7.20 -1.21 -29.66
CA ASP A 144 -8.37 -0.62 -30.35
C ASP A 144 -9.66 -0.51 -29.52
N GLY A 145 -9.54 -0.13 -28.24
CA GLY A 145 -10.70 0.07 -27.36
C GLY A 145 -11.07 -1.12 -26.48
N ARG A 146 -10.47 -2.30 -26.70
CA ARG A 146 -10.59 -3.47 -25.79
C ARG A 146 -9.34 -3.67 -24.97
N ARG A 147 -9.44 -4.39 -23.85
CA ARG A 147 -8.31 -4.83 -23.04
C ARG A 147 -7.79 -6.17 -23.53
N MET A 148 -6.49 -6.27 -23.73
CA MET A 148 -5.82 -7.50 -24.14
C MET A 148 -5.85 -8.57 -23.03
N ASP A 149 -5.78 -8.17 -21.76
CA ASP A 149 -5.83 -9.12 -20.62
C ASP A 149 -7.26 -9.62 -20.31
N THR A 150 -8.27 -8.75 -20.28
CA THR A 150 -9.65 -9.11 -19.89
C THR A 150 -10.65 -9.27 -21.04
N GLN A 151 -10.28 -8.95 -22.29
CA GLN A 151 -11.12 -8.93 -23.52
C GLN A 151 -12.29 -7.92 -23.52
N ALA A 152 -12.77 -7.51 -22.35
CA ALA A 152 -13.73 -6.44 -22.13
C ALA A 152 -13.24 -5.08 -22.65
N ASP A 153 -14.16 -4.11 -22.74
CA ASP A 153 -13.84 -2.73 -23.10
C ASP A 153 -12.78 -2.10 -22.18
N CYS A 154 -11.95 -1.25 -22.79
CA CYS A 154 -10.96 -0.46 -22.08
C CYS A 154 -11.62 0.79 -21.50
N ALA A 155 -11.77 0.82 -20.17
CA ALA A 155 -12.31 1.97 -19.43
C ALA A 155 -11.59 3.30 -19.77
N ALA A 156 -10.28 3.29 -20.05
CA ALA A 156 -9.57 4.49 -20.50
C ALA A 156 -10.00 4.97 -21.89
N CYS A 157 -10.35 4.06 -22.82
CA CYS A 157 -10.97 4.43 -24.10
C CYS A 157 -12.42 4.92 -23.91
N GLN A 158 -13.20 4.27 -23.04
CA GLN A 158 -14.55 4.73 -22.72
C GLN A 158 -14.52 6.15 -22.12
N MET A 159 -13.60 6.44 -21.20
CA MET A 159 -13.38 7.80 -20.67
C MET A 159 -13.01 8.80 -21.78
N LEU A 160 -12.05 8.49 -22.65
CA LEU A 160 -11.71 9.38 -23.79
C LEU A 160 -12.89 9.61 -24.74
N VAL A 161 -13.77 8.62 -24.92
CA VAL A 161 -15.02 8.76 -25.69
C VAL A 161 -16.05 9.63 -24.95
N LEU A 162 -16.17 9.49 -23.62
CA LEU A 162 -17.05 10.33 -22.79
C LEU A 162 -16.56 11.78 -22.70
N ASP A 163 -15.26 12.00 -22.50
CA ASP A 163 -14.62 13.32 -22.53
C ASP A 163 -14.83 13.98 -23.90
N GLY A 164 -14.59 13.24 -24.98
CA GLY A 164 -14.83 13.69 -26.35
C GLY A 164 -16.31 13.97 -26.65
N ARG A 165 -17.24 13.19 -26.09
CA ARG A 165 -18.69 13.45 -26.15
C ARG A 165 -19.03 14.73 -25.38
N ALA A 166 -18.58 14.88 -24.13
CA ALA A 166 -18.82 16.05 -23.30
C ALA A 166 -18.21 17.34 -23.89
N LEU A 167 -17.05 17.25 -24.54
CA LEU A 167 -16.45 18.36 -25.30
C LEU A 167 -17.32 18.75 -26.50
N ARG A 168 -17.77 17.78 -27.30
CA ARG A 168 -18.68 18.03 -28.43
C ARG A 168 -20.02 18.61 -27.97
N SER A 169 -20.64 18.10 -26.91
CA SER A 169 -21.89 18.65 -26.37
C SER A 169 -21.75 20.11 -25.90
N ARG A 170 -20.62 20.45 -25.26
CA ARG A 170 -20.31 21.84 -24.85
C ARG A 170 -20.05 22.77 -26.04
N ALA A 171 -19.38 22.29 -27.08
CA ALA A 171 -19.18 23.03 -28.32
C ALA A 171 -20.50 23.25 -29.07
N PHE A 172 -21.35 22.22 -29.15
CA PHE A 172 -22.67 22.30 -29.78
C PHE A 172 -23.59 23.28 -29.04
N ALA A 173 -23.64 23.23 -27.70
CA ALA A 173 -24.42 24.15 -26.91
C ALA A 173 -24.03 25.63 -27.17
N LYS A 174 -22.72 25.93 -27.24
CA LYS A 174 -22.23 27.28 -27.56
C LYS A 174 -22.59 27.72 -28.98
N ALA A 175 -22.33 26.86 -29.97
CA ALA A 175 -22.66 27.15 -31.37
C ALA A 175 -24.18 27.34 -31.58
N ALA A 176 -25.02 26.60 -30.84
CA ALA A 176 -26.47 26.79 -30.81
C ALA A 176 -26.87 28.13 -30.17
N THR A 177 -26.29 28.51 -29.03
CA THR A 177 -26.57 29.83 -28.40
C THR A 177 -26.11 31.01 -29.24
N ALA A 178 -25.15 30.83 -30.15
CA ALA A 178 -24.67 31.86 -31.06
C ALA A 178 -25.55 32.07 -32.31
N GLN A 179 -26.51 31.17 -32.59
CA GLN A 179 -27.22 31.16 -33.87
C GLN A 179 -28.74 31.27 -33.72
N ALA A 180 -29.25 32.50 -33.91
CA ALA A 180 -30.67 32.82 -33.97
C ALA A 180 -31.34 32.20 -35.22
N GLY A 181 -31.68 30.92 -35.13
CA GLY A 181 -32.27 30.14 -36.23
C GLY A 181 -32.37 28.63 -35.99
N GLY A 182 -31.89 28.11 -34.86
CA GLY A 182 -32.12 26.72 -34.41
C GLY A 182 -31.31 25.63 -35.14
N ARG A 183 -30.87 25.86 -36.39
CA ARG A 183 -29.92 24.99 -37.10
C ARG A 183 -28.49 25.51 -36.91
N VAL A 184 -27.68 24.75 -36.18
CA VAL A 184 -26.24 25.04 -35.99
C VAL A 184 -25.48 24.84 -37.29
N ASP A 185 -24.69 25.83 -37.71
CA ASP A 185 -23.75 25.69 -38.81
C ASP A 185 -22.54 24.81 -38.43
N ARG A 186 -22.05 24.04 -39.42
CA ARG A 186 -20.93 23.13 -39.26
C ARG A 186 -19.61 23.86 -38.95
N SER A 187 -19.32 24.96 -39.64
CA SER A 187 -18.05 25.69 -39.42
C SER A 187 -18.03 26.36 -38.04
N MET A 188 -19.18 26.89 -37.58
CA MET A 188 -19.36 27.40 -36.22
C MET A 188 -19.16 26.31 -35.16
N PHE A 189 -19.71 25.11 -35.37
CA PHE A 189 -19.50 23.98 -34.46
C PHE A 189 -18.03 23.52 -34.40
N GLU A 190 -17.36 23.38 -35.56
CA GLU A 190 -15.96 22.97 -35.62
C GLU A 190 -15.02 24.04 -35.00
N ALA A 191 -15.36 25.32 -35.17
CA ALA A 191 -14.66 26.43 -34.51
C ALA A 191 -14.83 26.41 -32.98
N GLU A 192 -16.05 26.28 -32.45
CA GLU A 192 -16.26 26.16 -31.00
C GLU A 192 -15.67 24.87 -30.41
N LEU A 193 -15.63 23.78 -31.16
CA LEU A 193 -14.97 22.54 -30.72
C LEU A 193 -13.47 22.75 -30.52
N ASN A 194 -12.80 23.40 -31.47
CA ASN A 194 -11.40 23.80 -31.33
C ASN A 194 -11.23 24.79 -30.17
N ALA A 195 -12.06 25.84 -30.11
CA ALA A 195 -12.00 26.84 -29.04
C ALA A 195 -12.26 26.25 -27.63
N CYS A 196 -13.03 25.17 -27.50
CA CYS A 196 -13.16 24.43 -26.25
C CYS A 196 -11.90 23.60 -25.95
N TRP A 197 -11.36 22.86 -26.93
CA TRP A 197 -10.13 22.07 -26.78
C TRP A 197 -8.93 22.92 -26.35
N GLN A 198 -8.69 24.08 -26.97
CA GLN A 198 -7.58 24.97 -26.60
C GLN A 198 -7.70 25.47 -25.15
N ARG A 199 -8.92 25.75 -24.68
CA ARG A 199 -9.19 26.19 -23.29
C ARG A 199 -8.95 25.08 -22.27
N GLU A 200 -9.22 23.83 -22.61
CA GLU A 200 -8.88 22.69 -21.74
C GLU A 200 -7.39 22.35 -21.77
N ALA A 201 -6.76 22.41 -22.94
CA ALA A 201 -5.33 22.13 -23.11
C ALA A 201 -4.45 23.13 -22.35
N SER A 202 -4.78 24.43 -22.39
CA SER A 202 -4.05 25.47 -21.64
C SER A 202 -4.26 25.35 -20.13
N ALA A 203 -5.51 25.17 -19.67
CA ALA A 203 -5.80 24.96 -18.25
C ALA A 203 -5.15 23.68 -17.70
N ALA A 204 -5.04 22.62 -18.51
CA ALA A 204 -4.31 21.41 -18.15
C ALA A 204 -2.78 21.62 -18.17
N ALA A 205 -2.24 22.55 -18.96
CA ALA A 205 -0.82 22.90 -18.93
C ALA A 205 -0.45 23.65 -17.64
N VAL A 206 -1.25 24.66 -17.26
CA VAL A 206 -1.07 25.41 -16.00
C VAL A 206 -1.08 24.46 -14.79
N ARG A 207 -2.10 23.60 -14.68
CA ARG A 207 -2.18 22.61 -13.57
C ARG A 207 -0.99 21.64 -13.52
N ARG A 208 -0.38 21.29 -14.65
CA ARG A 208 0.84 20.45 -14.68
C ARG A 208 2.06 21.22 -14.16
N GLU A 209 2.18 22.49 -14.49
CA GLU A 209 3.27 23.33 -14.01
C GLU A 209 3.15 23.63 -12.50
N GLU A 210 1.95 23.94 -12.03
CA GLU A 210 1.63 24.11 -10.60
C GLU A 210 1.97 22.83 -9.81
N ALA A 211 1.49 21.66 -10.27
CA ALA A 211 1.79 20.39 -9.64
C ALA A 211 3.29 20.02 -9.66
N LEU A 212 4.06 20.49 -10.65
CA LEU A 212 5.52 20.33 -10.67
C LEU A 212 6.20 21.25 -9.66
N ARG A 213 5.80 22.52 -9.59
CA ARG A 213 6.31 23.50 -8.60
C ARG A 213 6.02 23.03 -7.17
N GLU A 214 4.82 22.51 -6.90
CA GLU A 214 4.46 21.92 -5.61
C GLU A 214 5.32 20.71 -5.25
N ARG A 215 5.56 19.78 -6.19
CA ARG A 215 6.44 18.63 -5.96
C ARG A 215 7.85 19.07 -5.60
N GLN A 216 8.43 19.98 -6.39
CA GLN A 216 9.76 20.54 -6.11
C GLN A 216 9.84 21.26 -4.76
N ALA A 217 8.79 22.00 -4.35
CA ALA A 217 8.73 22.64 -3.04
C ALA A 217 8.70 21.62 -1.90
N ARG A 218 7.88 20.56 -2.01
CA ARG A 218 7.83 19.46 -1.04
C ARG A 218 9.17 18.70 -0.98
N GLU A 219 9.77 18.41 -2.14
CA GLU A 219 11.07 17.75 -2.26
C GLU A 219 12.21 18.54 -1.61
N ARG A 220 12.21 19.88 -1.70
CA ARG A 220 13.15 20.75 -0.98
C ARG A 220 13.00 20.63 0.53
N VAL A 221 11.79 20.75 1.07
CA VAL A 221 11.54 20.59 2.52
C VAL A 221 11.97 19.19 3.02
N TRP A 222 11.71 18.13 2.25
CA TRP A 222 12.19 16.77 2.57
C TRP A 222 13.71 16.60 2.40
N ALA A 223 14.37 17.38 1.53
CA ALA A 223 15.83 17.40 1.42
C ALA A 223 16.47 18.15 2.60
N GLU A 224 15.93 19.33 2.97
CA GLU A 224 16.35 20.14 4.11
C GLU A 224 16.23 19.36 5.43
N GLN A 225 15.08 18.71 5.67
CA GLN A 225 14.91 17.85 6.86
C GLN A 225 15.89 16.67 6.90
N ARG A 226 16.21 16.05 5.75
CA ARG A 226 17.23 14.99 5.70
C ARG A 226 18.64 15.53 5.94
N ALA A 227 18.96 16.71 5.41
CA ALA A 227 20.25 17.37 5.64
C ALA A 227 20.42 17.76 7.12
N GLN A 228 19.37 18.28 7.76
CA GLN A 228 19.36 18.59 9.20
C GLN A 228 19.57 17.33 10.05
N ARG A 229 18.86 16.23 9.76
CA ARG A 229 19.06 14.95 10.48
C ARG A 229 20.46 14.39 10.25
N ALA A 230 20.96 14.39 9.02
CA ALA A 230 22.31 13.93 8.72
C ALA A 230 23.39 14.78 9.42
N ALA A 231 23.20 16.10 9.53
CA ALA A 231 24.08 16.98 10.28
C ALA A 231 24.02 16.72 11.80
N GLN A 232 22.82 16.46 12.36
CA GLN A 232 22.65 16.06 13.76
C GLN A 232 23.30 14.71 14.05
N GLU A 233 23.10 13.70 13.20
CA GLU A 233 23.74 12.39 13.31
C GLU A 233 25.27 12.47 13.18
N ALA A 234 25.79 13.32 12.27
CA ALA A 234 27.23 13.53 12.14
C ALA A 234 27.82 14.22 13.39
N ALA A 235 27.17 15.28 13.87
CA ALA A 235 27.56 15.99 15.10
C ALA A 235 27.49 15.07 16.33
N GLN A 236 26.49 14.20 16.43
CA GLN A 236 26.41 13.16 17.45
C GLN A 236 27.56 12.16 17.32
N ARG A 237 27.78 11.58 16.14
CA ARG A 237 28.85 10.58 15.93
C ARG A 237 30.22 11.14 16.31
N ALA A 238 30.52 12.39 15.98
CA ALA A 238 31.78 13.06 16.34
C ALA A 238 32.04 13.19 17.86
N LEU A 239 31.03 13.02 18.73
CA LEU A 239 31.21 13.07 20.18
C LEU A 239 32.09 11.92 20.68
N ALA A 240 33.17 12.28 21.36
CA ALA A 240 34.06 11.34 22.03
C ALA A 240 33.38 10.62 23.21
N CYS A 241 33.93 9.47 23.62
CA CYS A 241 33.45 8.70 24.77
C CYS A 241 33.62 9.49 26.07
N THR A 242 32.53 9.70 26.82
CA THR A 242 32.55 10.44 28.10
C THR A 242 33.34 9.74 29.21
N VAL A 243 33.62 8.44 29.09
CA VAL A 243 34.34 7.63 30.09
C VAL A 243 35.84 7.55 29.80
N CYS A 244 36.23 7.31 28.54
CA CYS A 244 37.62 7.01 28.16
C CYS A 244 38.20 7.91 27.06
N GLY A 245 37.47 8.92 26.60
CA GLY A 245 37.97 9.94 25.66
C GLY A 245 38.15 9.50 24.20
N THR A 246 37.86 8.24 23.84
CA THR A 246 37.95 7.77 22.44
C THR A 246 37.11 8.64 21.50
N PRO A 247 37.66 9.21 20.41
CA PRO A 247 36.91 10.08 19.50
C PRO A 247 35.93 9.31 18.62
N GLU A 248 34.95 10.03 18.05
CA GLU A 248 33.98 9.52 17.06
C GLU A 248 33.07 8.37 17.54
N THR A 249 32.78 8.27 18.84
CA THR A 249 32.03 7.14 19.42
C THR A 249 30.59 7.46 19.84
N ALA A 250 29.98 8.52 19.31
CA ALA A 250 28.62 8.94 19.68
C ALA A 250 28.38 9.04 21.20
N GLY A 251 29.35 9.61 21.94
CA GLY A 251 29.29 9.81 23.39
C GLY A 251 29.67 8.60 24.26
N LEU A 252 29.53 7.36 23.76
CA LEU A 252 29.95 6.14 24.48
C LEU A 252 30.44 5.05 23.52
N CYS A 253 31.72 4.71 23.61
CA CYS A 253 32.34 3.61 22.87
C CYS A 253 31.75 2.25 23.24
N GLY A 254 31.93 1.24 22.36
CA GLY A 254 31.40 -0.12 22.58
C GLY A 254 31.84 -0.70 23.91
N ARG A 255 33.15 -0.66 24.19
CA ARG A 255 33.74 -1.13 25.46
C ARG A 255 33.05 -0.53 26.69
N CYS A 256 33.07 0.81 26.85
CA CYS A 256 32.53 1.44 28.06
C CYS A 256 30.99 1.40 28.15
N ARG A 257 30.31 1.17 27.02
CA ARG A 257 28.88 0.85 26.99
C ARG A 257 28.60 -0.56 27.51
N ASP A 258 29.39 -1.55 27.09
CA ASP A 258 29.26 -2.94 27.54
C ASP A 258 29.68 -3.07 29.02
N GLU A 259 30.79 -2.45 29.44
CA GLU A 259 31.23 -2.37 30.85
C GLU A 259 30.14 -1.77 31.76
N ARG A 260 29.57 -0.62 31.37
CA ARG A 260 28.45 -0.01 32.10
C ARG A 260 27.23 -0.93 32.13
N ARG A 261 26.92 -1.62 31.03
CA ARG A 261 25.75 -2.49 30.96
C ARG A 261 25.90 -3.75 31.83
N VAL A 262 27.13 -4.23 32.08
CA VAL A 262 27.37 -5.28 33.10
C VAL A 262 26.90 -4.83 34.48
N GLU A 263 27.29 -3.65 34.96
CA GLU A 263 26.85 -3.17 36.28
C GLU A 263 25.33 -2.94 36.34
N GLU A 264 24.71 -2.45 35.26
CA GLU A 264 23.24 -2.36 35.15
C GLU A 264 22.57 -3.75 35.22
N LEU A 265 23.14 -4.77 34.56
CA LEU A 265 22.64 -6.16 34.62
C LEU A 265 22.84 -6.82 35.99
N VAL A 266 23.94 -6.51 36.69
CA VAL A 266 24.18 -6.94 38.08
C VAL A 266 23.13 -6.31 39.00
N ALA A 267 22.83 -5.01 38.84
CA ALA A 267 21.78 -4.34 39.61
C ALA A 267 20.38 -4.91 39.29
N GLU A 268 20.05 -5.18 38.02
CA GLU A 268 18.80 -5.85 37.62
C GLU A 268 18.69 -7.27 38.20
N ALA A 269 19.79 -8.01 38.30
CA ALA A 269 19.83 -9.33 38.92
C ALA A 269 19.62 -9.26 40.44
N VAL A 270 20.25 -8.30 41.12
CA VAL A 270 20.05 -8.06 42.57
C VAL A 270 18.60 -7.65 42.86
N ASP A 271 18.01 -6.73 42.09
CA ASP A 271 16.58 -6.36 42.17
C ASP A 271 15.68 -7.61 42.12
N LEU A 272 15.92 -8.47 41.14
CA LEU A 272 15.17 -9.70 40.88
C LEU A 272 15.32 -10.73 42.00
N ALA A 273 16.54 -10.91 42.53
CA ALA A 273 16.80 -11.84 43.62
C ALA A 273 16.18 -11.37 44.94
N VAL A 274 16.29 -10.08 45.26
CA VAL A 274 15.65 -9.48 46.44
C VAL A 274 14.12 -9.52 46.31
N ALA A 275 13.56 -9.34 45.11
CA ALA A 275 12.12 -9.50 44.85
C ALA A 275 11.61 -10.93 45.08
N THR A 276 12.44 -11.94 44.80
CA THR A 276 12.04 -13.35 44.83
C THR A 276 12.31 -14.01 46.19
N TRP A 277 13.50 -13.79 46.77
CA TRP A 277 13.98 -14.52 47.95
C TRP A 277 14.22 -13.63 49.18
N GLY A 278 14.30 -12.29 49.01
CA GLY A 278 14.46 -11.32 50.11
C GLY A 278 13.17 -11.04 50.90
N MET A 279 12.44 -12.10 51.28
CA MET A 279 11.05 -12.02 51.71
C MET A 279 10.84 -12.05 53.23
N SER A 280 11.64 -12.78 54.00
CA SER A 280 11.40 -13.02 55.43
C SER A 280 12.02 -11.99 56.38
N GLY A 281 12.95 -11.15 55.89
CA GLY A 281 13.59 -10.09 56.68
C GLY A 281 14.70 -9.37 55.91
N ASP A 282 15.26 -8.31 56.50
CA ASP A 282 16.36 -7.56 55.88
C ASP A 282 17.67 -8.36 55.80
N THR A 283 17.85 -9.35 56.68
CA THR A 283 18.90 -10.38 56.55
C THR A 283 18.84 -11.08 55.21
N ASP A 284 17.65 -11.56 54.85
CA ASP A 284 17.41 -12.36 53.64
C ASP A 284 17.56 -11.51 52.39
N ARG A 285 17.22 -10.21 52.46
CA ARG A 285 17.47 -9.23 51.39
C ARG A 285 18.95 -9.01 51.16
N LEU A 286 19.71 -8.75 52.22
CA LEU A 286 21.16 -8.53 52.15
C LEU A 286 21.89 -9.79 51.65
N ASP A 287 21.45 -10.98 52.10
CA ASP A 287 21.99 -12.25 51.65
C ASP A 287 21.62 -12.58 50.20
N ALA A 288 20.37 -12.36 49.78
CA ALA A 288 19.95 -12.55 48.39
C ALA A 288 20.71 -11.59 47.44
N ALA A 289 20.90 -10.34 47.85
CA ALA A 289 21.68 -9.36 47.12
C ALA A 289 23.15 -9.78 46.99
N ARG A 290 23.84 -10.04 48.12
CA ARG A 290 25.26 -10.40 48.14
C ARG A 290 25.56 -11.67 47.34
N ARG A 291 24.76 -12.73 47.51
CA ARG A 291 24.94 -13.99 46.78
C ARG A 291 24.76 -13.78 45.28
N THR A 292 23.76 -13.00 44.86
CA THR A 292 23.50 -12.73 43.44
C THR A 292 24.57 -11.84 42.81
N GLU A 293 25.07 -10.84 43.54
CA GLU A 293 26.19 -10.01 43.11
C GLU A 293 27.48 -10.85 42.93
N GLN A 294 27.73 -11.78 43.85
CA GLN A 294 28.84 -12.74 43.76
C GLN A 294 28.68 -13.74 42.60
N ASP A 295 27.51 -14.37 42.45
CA ASP A 295 27.19 -15.28 41.35
C ASP A 295 27.32 -14.60 39.97
N MET A 296 26.88 -13.34 39.86
CA MET A 296 26.96 -12.56 38.61
C MET A 296 28.40 -12.15 38.28
N ARG A 297 29.17 -11.63 39.26
CA ARG A 297 30.58 -11.28 39.01
C ARG A 297 31.44 -12.51 38.73
N GLY A 298 31.30 -13.59 39.50
CA GLY A 298 32.03 -14.83 39.27
C GLY A 298 31.75 -15.44 37.88
N ALA A 299 30.52 -15.30 37.35
CA ALA A 299 30.18 -15.71 35.99
C ALA A 299 30.84 -14.83 34.92
N VAL A 300 30.90 -13.52 35.13
CA VAL A 300 31.61 -12.57 34.26
C VAL A 300 33.12 -12.86 34.27
N ASP A 301 33.72 -13.00 35.46
CA ASP A 301 35.14 -13.28 35.63
C ASP A 301 35.53 -14.62 34.99
N GLN A 302 34.70 -15.66 35.12
CA GLN A 302 34.91 -16.94 34.45
C GLN A 302 34.83 -16.81 32.92
N ALA A 303 33.81 -16.14 32.38
CA ALA A 303 33.67 -15.96 30.93
C ALA A 303 34.82 -15.14 30.31
N VAL A 304 35.32 -14.14 31.04
CA VAL A 304 36.53 -13.38 30.67
C VAL A 304 37.77 -14.27 30.72
N THR A 305 37.91 -15.11 31.76
CA THR A 305 39.02 -16.06 31.90
C THR A 305 39.02 -17.10 30.78
N ASP A 306 37.86 -17.66 30.43
CA ASP A 306 37.69 -18.64 29.36
C ASP A 306 38.04 -18.04 27.99
N LEU A 307 37.62 -16.79 27.72
CA LEU A 307 37.98 -16.07 26.49
C LEU A 307 39.49 -15.82 26.38
N LEU A 308 40.13 -15.41 27.49
CA LEU A 308 41.58 -15.20 27.53
C LEU A 308 42.36 -16.50 27.38
N ALA A 309 41.84 -17.61 27.93
CA ALA A 309 42.43 -18.95 27.82
C ALA A 309 42.26 -19.58 26.43
N ALA A 310 41.18 -19.25 25.70
CA ALA A 310 40.94 -19.73 24.34
C ALA A 310 41.97 -19.22 23.31
N GLY A 311 42.61 -18.09 23.60
CA GLY A 311 43.72 -17.54 22.81
C GLY A 311 43.31 -16.85 21.50
N GLY A 312 44.34 -16.38 20.78
CA GLY A 312 44.18 -15.44 19.66
C GLY A 312 44.30 -13.97 20.11
N GLY A 313 44.16 -13.05 19.18
CA GLY A 313 44.25 -11.61 19.45
C GLY A 313 42.99 -11.07 20.12
N VAL A 314 42.87 -11.24 21.45
CA VAL A 314 41.73 -10.74 22.23
C VAL A 314 41.79 -9.22 22.34
N PHE A 315 40.88 -8.53 21.64
CA PHE A 315 40.70 -7.07 21.73
C PHE A 315 39.94 -6.70 23.01
N ALA A 316 40.19 -5.54 23.60
CA ALA A 316 39.54 -5.11 24.85
C ALA A 316 38.01 -5.01 24.72
N GLU A 317 37.52 -4.66 23.53
CA GLU A 317 36.11 -4.65 23.15
C GLU A 317 35.49 -6.07 23.24
N SER A 318 36.24 -7.10 22.84
CA SER A 318 35.75 -8.50 22.89
C SER A 318 35.64 -9.03 24.32
N VAL A 319 36.48 -8.54 25.24
CA VAL A 319 36.39 -8.86 26.68
C VAL A 319 35.13 -8.23 27.29
N ALA A 320 34.90 -6.93 27.05
CA ALA A 320 33.71 -6.24 27.57
C ALA A 320 32.40 -6.83 26.98
N LEU A 321 32.40 -7.18 25.69
CA LEU A 321 31.28 -7.88 25.05
C LEU A 321 31.00 -9.25 25.69
N ALA A 322 32.04 -10.05 25.94
CA ALA A 322 31.88 -11.35 26.60
C ALA A 322 31.36 -11.22 28.04
N ALA A 323 31.85 -10.24 28.79
CA ALA A 323 31.35 -9.89 30.12
C ALA A 323 29.85 -9.55 30.09
N ARG A 324 29.40 -8.69 29.15
CA ARG A 324 27.97 -8.38 29.01
C ARG A 324 27.14 -9.61 28.66
N LEU A 325 27.59 -10.43 27.70
CA LEU A 325 26.86 -11.63 27.29
C LEU A 325 26.75 -12.66 28.42
N ALA A 326 27.79 -12.82 29.24
CA ALA A 326 27.74 -13.67 30.44
C ALA A 326 26.70 -13.16 31.46
N ALA A 327 26.69 -11.85 31.74
CA ALA A 327 25.71 -11.22 32.61
C ALA A 327 24.27 -11.35 32.07
N GLU A 328 24.05 -11.20 30.76
CA GLU A 328 22.73 -11.39 30.12
C GLU A 328 22.24 -12.85 30.22
N LEU A 329 23.12 -13.83 30.01
CA LEU A 329 22.80 -15.25 30.16
C LEU A 329 22.46 -15.62 31.61
N HIS A 330 23.22 -15.08 32.58
CA HIS A 330 23.00 -15.33 34.00
C HIS A 330 21.74 -14.64 34.53
N LEU A 331 21.47 -13.39 34.12
CA LEU A 331 20.20 -12.72 34.41
C LEU A 331 19.02 -13.48 33.80
N GLY A 332 19.11 -13.95 32.56
CA GLY A 332 18.08 -14.78 31.94
C GLY A 332 17.85 -16.12 32.66
N ALA A 333 18.90 -16.74 33.19
CA ALA A 333 18.78 -17.93 34.05
C ALA A 333 18.10 -17.60 35.40
N LEU A 334 18.47 -16.48 36.02
CA LEU A 334 17.88 -15.98 37.26
C LEU A 334 16.38 -15.67 37.09
N GLN A 335 15.99 -15.05 35.98
CA GLN A 335 14.59 -14.80 35.61
C GLN A 335 13.79 -16.09 35.51
N ARG A 336 14.31 -17.13 34.85
CA ARG A 336 13.67 -18.46 34.81
C ARG A 336 13.53 -19.08 36.20
N ARG A 337 14.54 -18.96 37.07
CA ARG A 337 14.45 -19.42 38.48
C ARG A 337 13.39 -18.63 39.28
N ALA A 338 13.32 -17.32 39.11
CA ALA A 338 12.36 -16.46 39.80
C ALA A 338 10.92 -16.73 39.37
N VAL A 339 10.65 -16.80 38.06
CA VAL A 339 9.34 -17.15 37.52
C VAL A 339 8.92 -18.55 37.96
N ASN A 340 9.83 -19.53 37.95
CA ASN A 340 9.55 -20.87 38.50
C ASN A 340 9.24 -20.84 40.00
N HIS A 341 9.91 -20.00 40.80
CA HIS A 341 9.58 -19.84 42.21
C HIS A 341 8.14 -19.32 42.39
N PHE A 342 7.77 -18.23 41.71
CA PHE A 342 6.41 -17.70 41.77
C PHE A 342 5.36 -18.64 41.17
N ALA A 343 5.70 -19.46 40.17
CA ALA A 343 4.79 -20.47 39.60
C ALA A 343 4.41 -21.58 40.59
N HIS A 344 5.23 -21.82 41.62
CA HIS A 344 4.93 -22.78 42.70
C HIS A 344 4.25 -22.15 43.92
N GLN A 345 4.04 -20.82 43.93
CA GLN A 345 3.30 -20.15 45.00
C GLN A 345 1.78 -20.40 44.88
N PRO A 346 1.03 -20.43 46.00
CA PRO A 346 -0.39 -20.79 46.00
C PRO A 346 -1.28 -20.03 45.00
N PRO A 347 -1.17 -18.69 44.80
CA PRO A 347 -2.04 -17.99 43.85
C PRO A 347 -1.87 -18.48 42.41
N SER A 348 -0.65 -18.83 42.00
CA SER A 348 -0.38 -19.36 40.66
C SER A 348 -0.97 -20.75 40.46
N GLN A 349 -0.95 -21.60 41.50
CA GLN A 349 -1.60 -22.93 41.45
C GLN A 349 -3.14 -22.81 41.44
N THR A 350 -3.71 -21.87 42.21
CA THR A 350 -5.15 -21.60 42.15
C THR A 350 -5.61 -21.13 40.76
N GLU A 351 -4.82 -20.32 40.04
CA GLU A 351 -5.15 -19.98 38.64
C GLU A 351 -4.94 -21.15 37.66
N TYR A 352 -3.95 -22.03 37.90
CA TYR A 352 -3.82 -23.30 37.16
C TYR A 352 -5.09 -24.14 37.29
N GLU A 353 -5.54 -24.41 38.51
CA GLU A 353 -6.74 -25.20 38.82
C GLU A 353 -8.01 -24.61 38.20
N LYS A 354 -8.19 -23.28 38.31
CA LYS A 354 -9.33 -22.55 37.72
C LYS A 354 -9.38 -22.67 36.20
N VAL A 355 -8.25 -22.50 35.52
CA VAL A 355 -8.20 -22.55 34.05
C VAL A 355 -8.36 -23.99 33.56
N PHE A 356 -7.66 -24.94 34.17
CA PHE A 356 -7.82 -26.37 33.86
C PHE A 356 -9.29 -26.82 33.99
N ALA A 357 -9.93 -26.50 35.12
CA ALA A 357 -11.35 -26.81 35.33
C ALA A 357 -12.30 -26.04 34.39
N THR A 358 -11.86 -24.95 33.75
CA THR A 358 -12.67 -24.17 32.80
C THR A 358 -12.57 -24.72 31.38
N GLU A 359 -11.37 -25.08 30.91
CA GLU A 359 -11.21 -25.71 29.60
C GLU A 359 -11.68 -27.18 29.60
N MET A 360 -11.54 -27.93 30.71
CA MET A 360 -12.15 -29.26 30.83
C MET A 360 -13.69 -29.23 30.75
N ARG A 361 -14.35 -28.11 31.12
CA ARG A 361 -15.81 -27.92 30.90
C ARG A 361 -16.17 -27.66 29.43
N ARG A 362 -15.18 -27.35 28.59
CA ARG A 362 -15.26 -27.20 27.13
C ARG A 362 -14.66 -28.39 26.37
N SER A 363 -14.35 -29.49 27.06
CA SER A 363 -13.77 -30.71 26.46
C SER A 363 -14.49 -31.20 25.20
N HIS A 364 -15.81 -31.02 25.12
CA HIS A 364 -16.67 -31.27 23.96
C HIS A 364 -16.35 -30.46 22.68
N LEU A 365 -15.37 -29.56 22.69
CA LEU A 365 -14.90 -28.80 21.52
C LEU A 365 -13.68 -29.44 20.84
N ASN A 366 -13.18 -30.56 21.35
CA ASN A 366 -12.01 -31.30 20.83
C ASN A 366 -12.46 -32.69 20.36
N ASP A 367 -11.68 -33.34 19.48
CA ASP A 367 -12.06 -34.62 18.89
C ASP A 367 -11.85 -35.80 19.85
N SER A 368 -11.05 -35.63 20.91
CA SER A 368 -10.88 -36.63 21.97
C SER A 368 -10.77 -36.04 23.39
N LEU A 369 -11.01 -36.89 24.40
CA LEU A 369 -10.85 -36.50 25.81
C LEU A 369 -9.39 -36.30 26.23
N ASP A 370 -8.46 -37.02 25.61
CA ASP A 370 -7.03 -36.88 25.87
C ASP A 370 -6.49 -35.57 25.27
N GLU A 371 -6.87 -35.24 24.03
CA GLU A 371 -6.60 -33.93 23.40
C GLU A 371 -7.21 -32.77 24.20
N ALA A 372 -8.47 -32.90 24.63
CA ALA A 372 -9.13 -31.92 25.50
C ALA A 372 -8.37 -31.70 26.82
N ARG A 373 -7.72 -32.75 27.33
CA ARG A 373 -6.90 -32.71 28.54
C ARG A 373 -5.55 -32.05 28.26
N GLU A 374 -4.84 -32.42 27.19
CA GLU A 374 -3.57 -31.81 26.81
C GLU A 374 -3.73 -30.29 26.59
N ALA A 375 -4.77 -29.87 25.86
CA ALA A 375 -5.11 -28.45 25.67
C ALA A 375 -5.43 -27.74 27.00
N ALA A 376 -6.13 -28.41 27.93
CA ALA A 376 -6.42 -27.85 29.25
C ALA A 376 -5.16 -27.75 30.13
N GLU A 377 -4.23 -28.71 30.07
CA GLU A 377 -2.94 -28.66 30.79
C GLU A 377 -2.02 -27.57 30.21
N GLU A 378 -1.95 -27.39 28.88
CA GLU A 378 -1.21 -26.28 28.25
C GLU A 378 -1.78 -24.91 28.63
N ALA A 379 -3.10 -24.73 28.53
CA ALA A 379 -3.77 -23.49 28.90
C ALA A 379 -3.58 -23.16 30.39
N ALA A 380 -3.68 -24.16 31.26
CA ALA A 380 -3.48 -24.00 32.71
C ALA A 380 -2.00 -23.70 33.05
N HIS A 381 -1.03 -24.37 32.42
CA HIS A 381 0.39 -24.05 32.57
C HIS A 381 0.70 -22.62 32.12
N THR A 382 0.14 -22.19 30.98
CA THR A 382 0.26 -20.83 30.46
C THR A 382 -0.31 -19.81 31.44
N ALA A 383 -1.50 -20.06 32.00
CA ALA A 383 -2.10 -19.22 33.03
C ALA A 383 -1.22 -19.14 34.30
N ARG A 384 -0.70 -20.28 34.79
CA ARG A 384 0.19 -20.35 35.96
C ARG A 384 1.44 -19.50 35.77
N PHE A 385 2.07 -19.55 34.59
CA PHE A 385 3.26 -18.76 34.28
C PHE A 385 2.93 -17.26 34.11
N ASN A 386 1.81 -16.92 33.48
CA ASN A 386 1.35 -15.52 33.38
C ASN A 386 1.08 -14.92 34.78
N THR A 387 0.44 -15.66 35.68
CA THR A 387 0.24 -15.26 37.09
C THR A 387 1.58 -15.12 37.83
N ALA A 388 2.52 -16.04 37.62
CA ALA A 388 3.86 -15.96 38.21
C ALA A 388 4.63 -14.69 37.75
N HIS A 389 4.57 -14.35 36.45
CA HIS A 389 5.11 -13.12 35.92
C HIS A 389 4.42 -11.87 36.49
N ALA A 390 3.10 -11.90 36.67
CA ALA A 390 2.34 -10.79 37.26
C ALA A 390 2.75 -10.54 38.73
N LEU A 391 2.87 -11.60 39.55
CA LEU A 391 3.31 -11.52 40.95
C LEU A 391 4.74 -10.98 41.07
N LEU A 392 5.67 -11.49 40.25
CA LEU A 392 7.06 -11.01 40.22
C LEU A 392 7.15 -9.54 39.82
N ASN A 393 6.43 -9.13 38.77
CA ASN A 393 6.39 -7.74 38.32
C ASN A 393 5.77 -6.81 39.36
N ASP A 394 4.72 -7.25 40.07
CA ASP A 394 4.16 -6.49 41.18
C ASP A 394 5.18 -6.28 42.31
N ARG A 395 5.87 -7.35 42.70
CA ARG A 395 6.89 -7.30 43.76
C ARG A 395 8.09 -6.42 43.41
N LEU A 396 8.53 -6.44 42.15
CA LEU A 396 9.55 -5.53 41.63
C LEU A 396 9.10 -4.06 41.68
N ARG A 397 7.82 -3.76 41.37
CA ARG A 397 7.26 -2.42 41.56
C ARG A 397 7.22 -2.02 43.03
N THR A 398 6.83 -2.92 43.95
CA THR A 398 6.83 -2.63 45.39
C THR A 398 8.23 -2.25 45.88
N LEU A 399 9.26 -3.01 45.51
CA LEU A 399 10.64 -2.72 45.94
C LEU A 399 11.17 -1.41 45.36
N ARG A 400 10.87 -1.12 44.08
CA ARG A 400 11.28 0.14 43.45
C ARG A 400 10.57 1.36 44.06
N ALA A 401 9.32 1.23 44.46
CA ALA A 401 8.58 2.26 45.19
C ALA A 401 8.99 2.39 46.68
N ALA A 402 9.58 1.34 47.26
CA ALA A 402 10.08 1.34 48.64
C ALA A 402 11.54 1.80 48.76
N ARG A 403 12.27 1.96 47.65
CA ARG A 403 13.57 2.66 47.67
C ARG A 403 13.33 4.15 47.95
N PRO A 404 14.05 4.76 48.91
CA PRO A 404 14.06 6.21 48.99
C PRO A 404 14.64 6.75 47.67
N THR A 405 13.91 7.65 47.02
CA THR A 405 14.46 8.44 45.91
C THR A 405 15.57 9.31 46.48
N THR A 406 16.83 8.96 46.20
CA THR A 406 17.97 9.79 46.55
C THR A 406 17.79 11.14 45.86
N GLU A 407 17.68 12.23 46.62
CA GLU A 407 17.44 13.59 46.11
C GLU A 407 18.69 14.24 45.49
N ALA A 408 19.42 13.45 44.70
CA ALA A 408 20.51 13.88 43.83
C ALA A 408 20.04 13.78 42.37
N ASP A 409 20.53 14.70 41.52
CA ASP A 409 20.24 14.78 40.08
C ASP A 409 18.76 15.00 39.71
N ALA A 410 17.96 15.53 40.64
CA ALA A 410 16.66 16.16 40.39
C ALA A 410 16.77 17.71 40.35
N GLU A 411 17.87 18.25 39.81
CA GLU A 411 17.90 19.66 39.42
C GLU A 411 16.80 19.87 38.36
N PRO A 412 15.80 20.75 38.59
CA PRO A 412 14.66 20.83 37.72
C PRO A 412 15.07 21.43 36.37
N ASP A 413 14.79 20.72 35.27
CA ASP A 413 15.04 21.22 33.93
C ASP A 413 14.40 22.60 33.73
N GLY A 414 15.23 23.64 33.73
CA GLY A 414 14.81 25.02 33.56
C GLY A 414 14.15 25.25 32.20
N TYR A 415 14.46 24.45 31.19
CA TYR A 415 13.77 24.47 29.91
C TYR A 415 12.35 23.90 30.02
N ALA A 416 12.14 22.78 30.70
CA ALA A 416 10.80 22.26 30.99
C ALA A 416 9.95 23.25 31.80
N GLN A 417 10.52 23.90 32.82
CA GLN A 417 9.83 24.93 33.59
C GLN A 417 9.46 26.15 32.73
N ALA A 418 10.41 26.72 31.98
CA ALA A 418 10.16 27.84 31.08
C ALA A 418 9.12 27.47 30.00
N ALA A 419 9.21 26.28 29.42
CA ALA A 419 8.26 25.78 28.43
C ALA A 419 6.86 25.52 29.04
N ALA A 420 6.75 25.19 30.33
CA ALA A 420 5.46 25.12 31.02
C ALA A 420 4.86 26.52 31.26
N GLN A 421 5.69 27.50 31.65
CA GLN A 421 5.30 28.89 31.87
C GLN A 421 4.88 29.60 30.58
N VAL A 422 5.58 29.37 29.46
CA VAL A 422 5.17 29.82 28.13
C VAL A 422 3.84 29.17 27.71
N ARG A 423 3.63 27.88 28.01
CA ARG A 423 2.36 27.18 27.69
C ARG A 423 1.18 27.61 28.57
N SER A 424 1.40 28.11 29.78
CA SER A 424 0.31 28.71 30.58
C SER A 424 -0.04 30.12 30.12
N LEU A 425 0.95 30.93 29.70
CA LEU A 425 0.74 32.26 29.12
C LEU A 425 0.07 32.24 27.73
N ILE A 426 0.33 31.20 26.92
CA ILE A 426 -0.24 31.04 25.57
C ILE A 426 -1.68 30.47 25.60
N ARG A 427 -2.16 29.91 26.72
CA ARG A 427 -3.56 29.48 26.82
C ARG A 427 -4.50 30.69 26.69
N PRO A 428 -5.35 30.79 25.65
CA PRO A 428 -6.42 31.78 25.67
C PRO A 428 -7.34 31.47 26.85
N ALA A 429 -7.90 32.52 27.47
CA ALA A 429 -8.87 32.35 28.54
C ALA A 429 -10.03 31.45 28.05
N PRO A 430 -10.52 30.51 28.87
CA PRO A 430 -11.70 29.73 28.50
C PRO A 430 -12.86 30.70 28.26
N PRO A 431 -13.67 30.50 27.20
CA PRO A 431 -14.81 31.38 26.95
C PRO A 431 -15.73 31.36 28.17
N GLU A 432 -16.16 32.55 28.59
CA GLU A 432 -17.02 32.69 29.77
C GLU A 432 -18.25 31.79 29.62
N ARG A 433 -18.59 31.06 30.69
CA ARG A 433 -19.76 30.20 30.71
C ARG A 433 -21.00 31.07 30.55
N ALA A 434 -21.54 31.13 29.34
CA ALA A 434 -22.80 31.79 29.03
C ALA A 434 -23.86 31.34 30.06
N MET A 435 -24.29 32.28 30.91
CA MET A 435 -25.18 31.96 32.02
C MET A 435 -26.52 31.48 31.47
N SER A 436 -26.79 30.18 31.62
CA SER A 436 -28.05 29.57 31.20
C SER A 436 -29.20 30.08 32.07
N VAL A 437 -29.80 31.20 31.68
CA VAL A 437 -30.96 31.80 32.36
C VAL A 437 -32.10 30.78 32.33
N ARG A 438 -32.37 30.15 33.49
CA ARG A 438 -33.51 29.25 33.64
C ARG A 438 -34.80 30.06 33.48
N ARG A 439 -35.50 29.82 32.37
CA ARG A 439 -36.88 30.29 32.18
C ARG A 439 -37.76 29.62 33.25
N PRO A 440 -38.53 30.38 34.06
CA PRO A 440 -39.45 29.80 35.03
C PRO A 440 -40.56 28.98 34.34
N PRO A 441 -41.11 27.94 34.99
CA PRO A 441 -42.29 27.25 34.49
C PRO A 441 -43.53 28.16 34.61
N ALA A 442 -44.36 28.20 33.56
CA ALA A 442 -45.68 28.81 33.64
C ALA A 442 -46.67 27.81 34.26
N LEU A 443 -47.45 28.25 35.26
CA LEU A 443 -48.58 27.49 35.80
C LEU A 443 -49.86 27.77 35.00
N PRO A 444 -50.81 26.82 34.94
CA PRO A 444 -51.98 26.90 34.06
C PRO A 444 -53.12 27.75 34.65
N GLY A 445 -53.86 28.45 33.78
CA GLY A 445 -55.04 29.23 34.17
C GLY A 445 -55.74 29.91 32.98
N SER A 446 -56.85 29.31 32.55
CA SER A 446 -57.90 29.72 31.58
C SER A 446 -58.38 31.20 31.67
N PRO A 447 -59.21 31.71 30.72
CA PRO A 447 -59.94 31.00 29.65
C PRO A 447 -59.77 31.59 28.23
N ALA A 448 -60.49 30.98 27.27
CA ALA A 448 -60.61 31.45 25.89
C ALA A 448 -61.80 32.40 25.69
N SER A 449 -61.78 33.18 24.60
CA SER A 449 -62.93 33.36 23.70
C SER A 449 -62.50 33.94 22.35
N ASP A 450 -62.77 33.19 21.29
CA ASP A 450 -63.49 33.60 20.06
C ASP A 450 -63.27 35.00 19.46
N SER A 451 -62.77 35.05 18.21
CA SER A 451 -63.47 35.70 17.05
C SER A 451 -62.66 35.63 15.74
N GLU A 452 -63.30 35.08 14.70
CA GLU A 452 -63.57 35.70 13.38
C GLU A 452 -63.04 37.13 13.13
N THR A 453 -62.65 37.61 11.94
CA THR A 453 -62.50 37.14 10.52
C THR A 453 -61.51 38.14 9.80
N LEU A 454 -61.25 38.27 8.48
CA LEU A 454 -61.69 37.69 7.17
C LEU A 454 -60.62 38.02 6.09
N ALA A 455 -60.50 37.20 5.03
CA ALA A 455 -59.87 37.51 3.71
C ALA A 455 -58.35 37.85 3.66
N GLY A 456 -57.67 37.80 2.50
CA GLY A 456 -58.04 37.14 1.24
C GLY A 456 -57.46 37.78 -0.05
N VAL A 457 -56.68 36.99 -0.80
CA VAL A 457 -56.44 37.04 -2.27
C VAL A 457 -55.70 38.26 -2.89
N GLY A 458 -54.73 37.96 -3.77
CA GLY A 458 -54.26 38.86 -4.84
C GLY A 458 -52.78 39.30 -4.72
N ALA A 459 -51.92 39.08 -5.72
CA ALA A 459 -52.08 38.32 -6.98
C ALA A 459 -50.72 37.75 -7.43
#